data_AF-A0A7S0CCB6-F1
#
_entry.id   AF-A0A7S0CCB6-F1
#
_cell.length_a   1.000
_cell.length_b   1.000
_cell.length_c   1.000
_cell.angle_alpha   90.00
_cell.angle_beta   90.00
_cell.angle_gamma   90.00
#
_symmetry.space_group_name_H-M   'P 1'
#
loop_
_entity.id
_entity.type
_entity.pdbx_description
1 polymer ?
#
loop_
_entity_poly.entity_id
_entity_poly.type
_entity_poly.pdbx_seq_one_letter_code
_entity_poly.pdbx_strand_id
1 'polypeptide(L)'
;RSPRGQIVHVQTSIVDKLPTSTVTVVAESPEGSEDLNHGLALHDGYLYASSSTTVYRWAYTPSETSPPTVGDIETVIVNVSKGAGTTLGAPGGHTTRTLALDDTGRLYVSVGSKENVDDDSFRSRIRRFELPENTRNSTSAISRAITLPIEFETGE
;
A
#
# COMPACT_ATOMS: atom_id res chain seq x y z
N ARG A 1 -6.16 -8.68 22.19
CA ARG A 1 -5.42 -7.90 21.17
C ARG A 1 -6.30 -7.92 19.92
N SER A 2 -6.67 -6.78 19.35
CA SER A 2 -7.45 -6.78 18.10
C SER A 2 -6.65 -7.49 16.99
N PRO A 3 -7.30 -8.22 16.09
CA PRO A 3 -6.62 -8.82 14.95
C PRO A 3 -6.00 -7.71 14.08
N ARG A 4 -4.80 -7.97 13.54
CA ARG A 4 -4.10 -7.05 12.65
C ARG A 4 -4.88 -6.92 11.34
N GLY A 5 -4.71 -5.82 10.61
CA GLY A 5 -5.21 -5.71 9.23
C GLY A 5 -4.58 -6.80 8.35
N GLN A 6 -5.40 -7.59 7.66
CA GLN A 6 -4.98 -8.75 6.86
C GLN A 6 -5.35 -8.57 5.39
N ILE A 7 -4.50 -9.08 4.51
CA ILE A 7 -4.82 -9.36 3.13
C ILE A 7 -5.05 -10.87 3.03
N VAL A 8 -6.19 -11.25 2.47
CA VAL A 8 -6.57 -12.65 2.32
C VAL A 8 -6.70 -13.01 0.86
N HIS A 9 -6.21 -14.19 0.52
CA HIS A 9 -6.55 -14.87 -0.72
C HIS A 9 -7.79 -15.73 -0.48
N VAL A 10 -8.82 -15.54 -1.30
CA VAL A 10 -10.04 -16.33 -1.28
C VAL A 10 -10.07 -17.19 -2.53
N GLN A 11 -9.93 -18.50 -2.34
CA GLN A 11 -10.05 -19.47 -3.42
C GLN A 11 -11.42 -20.12 -3.34
N THR A 12 -12.11 -20.20 -4.48
CA THR A 12 -13.41 -20.86 -4.57
C THR A 12 -13.30 -22.09 -5.46
N SER A 13 -13.99 -23.16 -5.07
CA SER A 13 -14.03 -24.43 -5.80
C SER A 13 -15.40 -25.08 -5.65
N ILE A 14 -15.70 -26.07 -6.49
CA ILE A 14 -16.89 -26.90 -6.35
C ILE A 14 -16.46 -28.25 -5.76
N VAL A 15 -17.00 -28.59 -4.59
CA VAL A 15 -16.81 -29.88 -3.92
C VAL A 15 -18.20 -30.50 -3.75
N ASP A 16 -18.40 -31.72 -4.26
CA ASP A 16 -19.70 -32.41 -4.24
C ASP A 16 -20.89 -31.57 -4.74
N LYS A 17 -20.67 -30.81 -5.82
CA LYS A 17 -21.64 -29.88 -6.44
C LYS A 17 -22.03 -28.69 -5.57
N LEU A 18 -21.34 -28.44 -4.46
CA LEU A 18 -21.53 -27.26 -3.61
C LEU A 18 -20.33 -26.30 -3.73
N PRO A 19 -20.55 -24.99 -3.80
CA PRO A 19 -19.47 -24.02 -3.75
C PRO A 19 -18.82 -24.06 -2.37
N THR A 20 -17.50 -24.23 -2.36
CA THR A 20 -16.65 -24.18 -1.17
C THR A 20 -15.63 -23.07 -1.35
N SER A 21 -15.39 -22.32 -0.28
CA SER A 21 -14.37 -21.26 -0.27
C SER A 21 -13.32 -21.56 0.79
N THR A 22 -12.05 -21.41 0.42
CA THR A 22 -10.93 -21.40 1.35
C THR A 22 -10.39 -19.98 1.46
N VAL A 23 -10.17 -19.52 2.69
CA VAL A 23 -9.57 -18.22 2.98
C VAL A 23 -8.18 -18.45 3.56
N THR A 24 -7.17 -17.86 2.95
CA THR A 24 -5.78 -17.91 3.43
C THR A 24 -5.28 -16.50 3.64
N VAL A 25 -4.75 -16.22 4.84
CA VAL A 25 -4.04 -14.96 5.10
C VAL A 25 -2.73 -14.99 4.33
N VAL A 26 -2.54 -14.03 3.43
CA VAL A 26 -1.33 -13.94 2.60
C VAL A 26 -0.40 -12.85 3.07
N ALA A 27 -0.90 -11.79 3.70
CA ALA A 27 -0.07 -10.75 4.30
C ALA A 27 -0.83 -10.08 5.44
N GLU A 28 -0.10 -9.48 6.36
CA GLU A 28 -0.65 -8.78 7.52
C GLU A 28 0.13 -7.50 7.79
N SER A 29 -0.53 -6.57 8.49
CA SER A 29 0.10 -5.36 9.02
C SER A 29 1.28 -5.74 9.93
N PRO A 30 2.42 -5.04 9.89
CA PRO A 30 3.52 -5.32 10.80
C PRO A 30 3.13 -5.08 12.27
N GLU A 31 3.73 -5.84 13.18
CA GLU A 31 3.42 -5.73 14.60
C GLU A 31 3.75 -4.33 15.13
N GLY A 32 2.81 -3.74 15.90
CA GLY A 32 2.99 -2.40 16.46
C GLY A 32 2.79 -1.25 15.47
N SER A 33 2.40 -1.54 14.22
CA SER A 33 2.04 -0.54 13.22
C SER A 33 0.52 -0.30 13.14
N GLU A 34 0.11 0.75 12.41
CA GLU A 34 -1.28 0.93 12.04
C GLU A 34 -1.76 -0.15 11.06
N ASP A 35 -3.02 -0.56 11.20
CA ASP A 35 -3.61 -1.58 10.35
C ASP A 35 -3.76 -1.13 8.89
N LEU A 36 -3.55 -2.09 7.99
CA LEU A 36 -3.94 -1.98 6.58
C LEU A 36 -5.44 -1.69 6.51
N ASN A 37 -5.83 -0.70 5.70
CA ASN A 37 -7.22 -0.22 5.71
C ASN A 37 -7.92 -0.15 4.35
N HIS A 38 -7.18 -0.04 3.22
CA HIS A 38 -7.82 0.15 1.92
C HIS A 38 -6.92 -0.14 0.72
N GLY A 39 -5.84 0.61 0.55
CA GLY A 39 -5.03 0.57 -0.68
C GLY A 39 -4.43 -0.81 -0.90
N LEU A 40 -4.59 -1.32 -2.12
CA LEU A 40 -4.08 -2.61 -2.58
C LEU A 40 -3.72 -2.51 -4.06
N ALA A 41 -2.51 -2.94 -4.44
CA ALA A 41 -2.11 -3.00 -5.83
C ALA A 41 -1.11 -4.16 -6.07
N LEU A 42 -1.09 -4.69 -7.29
CA LEU A 42 -0.09 -5.63 -7.76
C LEU A 42 0.70 -4.97 -8.89
N HIS A 43 2.02 -4.98 -8.79
CA HIS A 43 2.88 -4.42 -9.83
C HIS A 43 4.28 -5.02 -9.77
N ASP A 44 4.83 -5.39 -10.92
CA ASP A 44 6.19 -5.93 -11.06
C ASP A 44 6.55 -7.04 -10.05
N GLY A 45 5.63 -7.97 -9.79
CA GLY A 45 5.86 -9.08 -8.85
C GLY A 45 5.92 -8.65 -7.39
N TYR A 46 5.29 -7.54 -7.04
CA TYR A 46 5.08 -7.10 -5.66
C TYR A 46 3.59 -6.87 -5.39
N LEU A 47 3.17 -7.20 -4.17
CA LEU A 47 1.90 -6.82 -3.58
C LEU A 47 2.13 -5.57 -2.74
N TYR A 48 1.40 -4.49 -3.02
CA TYR A 48 1.44 -3.25 -2.27
C TYR A 48 0.17 -3.11 -1.45
N ALA A 49 0.30 -2.61 -0.23
CA ALA A 49 -0.86 -2.24 0.58
C ALA A 49 -0.58 -1.06 1.50
N SER A 50 -1.64 -0.35 1.89
CA SER A 50 -1.53 0.86 2.70
C SER A 50 -2.23 0.78 4.04
N SER A 51 -1.58 1.30 5.07
CA SER A 51 -2.26 1.86 6.24
C SER A 51 -2.58 3.34 6.00
N SER A 52 -3.03 4.06 7.04
CA SER A 52 -3.19 5.51 6.92
C SER A 52 -1.85 6.22 6.76
N THR A 53 -0.77 5.71 7.35
CA THR A 53 0.53 6.37 7.43
C THR A 53 1.61 5.77 6.55
N THR A 54 1.45 4.54 6.07
CA THR A 54 2.56 3.78 5.45
C THR A 54 2.07 2.98 4.27
N VAL A 55 2.87 2.94 3.19
CA VAL A 55 2.74 1.96 2.12
C VAL A 55 3.78 0.89 2.33
N TYR A 56 3.32 -0.35 2.39
CA TYR A 56 4.14 -1.55 2.46
C TYR A 56 4.12 -2.29 1.12
N ARG A 57 5.12 -3.12 0.89
CA ARG A 57 5.08 -4.13 -0.14
C ARG A 57 5.64 -5.47 0.33
N TRP A 58 5.28 -6.51 -0.39
CA TRP A 58 5.86 -7.84 -0.27
C TRP A 58 6.18 -8.35 -1.66
N ALA A 59 7.32 -9.03 -1.83
CA ALA A 59 7.53 -9.82 -3.06
C ALA A 59 6.33 -10.78 -3.20
N TYR A 60 5.76 -10.87 -4.38
CA TYR A 60 4.52 -11.60 -4.62
C TYR A 60 4.68 -12.56 -5.79
N THR A 61 4.46 -13.84 -5.52
CA THR A 61 4.45 -14.87 -6.56
C THR A 61 3.02 -15.40 -6.72
N PRO A 62 2.36 -15.14 -7.86
CA PRO A 62 1.03 -15.69 -8.11
C PRO A 62 1.08 -17.22 -8.23
N SER A 63 -0.04 -17.86 -7.90
CA SER A 63 -0.26 -19.28 -8.13
C SER A 63 -1.72 -19.52 -8.49
N GLU A 64 -1.98 -20.44 -9.43
CA GLU A 64 -3.34 -20.79 -9.88
C GLU A 64 -3.93 -21.93 -9.04
N THR A 65 -3.08 -22.79 -8.47
CA THR A 65 -3.48 -24.05 -7.81
C THR A 65 -3.22 -24.04 -6.31
N SER A 66 -2.66 -22.96 -5.77
CA SER A 66 -2.34 -22.82 -4.34
C SER A 66 -2.42 -21.34 -3.95
N PRO A 67 -2.51 -21.01 -2.65
CA PRO A 67 -2.39 -19.62 -2.22
C PRO A 67 -1.09 -19.00 -2.75
N PRO A 68 -1.12 -17.72 -3.15
CA PRO A 68 0.10 -17.04 -3.59
C PRO A 68 1.08 -16.94 -2.42
N THR A 69 2.37 -16.94 -2.74
CA THR A 69 3.42 -16.72 -1.72
C THR A 69 3.80 -15.26 -1.67
N VAL A 70 4.05 -14.77 -0.46
CA VAL A 70 4.65 -13.45 -0.25
C VAL A 70 6.00 -13.58 0.44
N GLY A 71 6.92 -12.67 0.13
CA GLY A 71 8.20 -12.55 0.82
C GLY A 71 8.10 -11.76 2.13
N ASP A 72 9.25 -11.32 2.63
CA ASP A 72 9.31 -10.42 3.78
C ASP A 72 8.68 -9.07 3.46
N ILE A 73 8.14 -8.42 4.50
CA ILE A 73 7.56 -7.09 4.39
C ILE A 73 8.64 -6.03 4.17
N GLU A 74 8.40 -5.12 3.23
CA GLU A 74 9.22 -3.94 2.97
C GLU A 74 8.38 -2.68 3.16
N THR A 75 8.95 -1.68 3.85
CA THR A 75 8.36 -0.34 3.94
C THR A 75 8.77 0.48 2.73
N VAL A 76 7.79 0.96 1.95
CA VAL A 76 8.02 1.69 0.68
C VAL A 76 7.90 3.19 0.90
N ILE A 77 6.80 3.62 1.48
CA ILE A 77 6.53 5.03 1.80
C ILE A 77 6.19 5.11 3.27
N VAL A 78 6.87 5.99 3.99
CA VAL A 78 6.48 6.38 5.35
C VAL A 78 5.82 7.73 5.32
N ASN A 79 5.06 8.01 6.38
CA ASN A 79 4.52 9.34 6.59
C ASN A 79 3.60 9.78 5.43
N VAL A 80 2.83 8.87 4.84
CA VAL A 80 1.80 9.21 3.82
C VAL A 80 0.79 10.21 4.39
N SER A 81 0.50 10.11 5.68
CA SER A 81 -0.32 11.08 6.43
C SER A 81 0.47 12.24 7.04
N LYS A 82 1.80 12.28 6.88
CA LYS A 82 2.73 13.20 7.55
C LYS A 82 3.77 13.70 6.55
N GLY A 83 3.72 14.94 6.18
CA GLY A 83 4.61 15.39 5.13
C GLY A 83 6.06 15.58 5.44
N ALA A 84 6.77 15.78 4.34
CA ALA A 84 8.02 16.49 4.16
C ALA A 84 8.25 17.65 5.15
N GLY A 85 8.69 17.37 6.37
CA GLY A 85 9.04 18.39 7.37
C GLY A 85 7.88 19.16 8.00
N THR A 86 6.65 19.06 7.47
CA THR A 86 5.38 19.53 8.04
C THR A 86 4.23 18.64 7.53
N THR A 87 3.04 18.74 8.13
CA THR A 87 1.77 17.99 7.95
C THR A 87 1.27 17.73 6.50
N LEU A 88 2.02 17.10 5.61
CA LEU A 88 1.50 16.60 4.32
C LEU A 88 0.67 15.30 4.42
N GLY A 89 -0.37 15.35 5.24
CA GLY A 89 -1.48 14.43 5.16
C GLY A 89 -2.53 14.74 6.22
N ALA A 90 -3.63 14.02 6.21
CA ALA A 90 -4.71 14.18 7.17
C ALA A 90 -4.50 13.23 8.37
N PRO A 91 -3.97 13.69 9.52
CA PRO A 91 -3.98 12.89 10.74
C PRO A 91 -5.43 12.81 11.26
N GLY A 92 -6.15 11.78 10.83
CA GLY A 92 -7.59 11.59 11.09
C GLY A 92 -8.45 11.88 9.86
N GLY A 93 -9.77 11.84 10.03
CA GLY A 93 -10.73 12.04 8.94
C GLY A 93 -10.73 10.88 7.94
N HIS A 94 -10.53 11.20 6.66
CA HIS A 94 -10.50 10.22 5.58
C HIS A 94 -9.12 9.57 5.50
N THR A 95 -8.96 8.43 6.18
CA THR A 95 -7.68 7.76 6.43
C THR A 95 -7.28 6.70 5.40
N THR A 96 -8.11 6.44 4.39
CA THR A 96 -7.78 5.50 3.31
C THR A 96 -6.72 6.08 2.37
N ARG A 97 -5.84 5.23 1.83
CA ARG A 97 -4.77 5.63 0.91
C ARG A 97 -4.79 4.77 -0.35
N THR A 98 -5.66 5.10 -1.30
CA THR A 98 -5.76 4.35 -2.56
C THR A 98 -4.43 4.38 -3.29
N LEU A 99 -4.01 3.23 -3.82
CA LEU A 99 -2.75 3.05 -4.53
C LEU A 99 -3.03 2.76 -6.01
N ALA A 100 -2.26 3.38 -6.89
CA ALA A 100 -2.20 3.02 -8.30
C ALA A 100 -0.75 3.08 -8.77
N LEU A 101 -0.34 2.14 -9.63
CA LEU A 101 0.97 2.18 -10.28
C LEU A 101 0.79 2.29 -11.79
N ASP A 102 1.64 3.08 -12.45
CA ASP A 102 1.71 3.11 -13.92
C ASP A 102 2.74 2.12 -14.46
N ASP A 103 2.74 1.92 -15.78
CA ASP A 103 3.63 0.97 -16.47
C ASP A 103 5.12 1.36 -16.38
N THR A 104 5.43 2.55 -15.88
CA THR A 104 6.81 3.02 -15.65
C THR A 104 7.25 2.86 -14.19
N GLY A 105 6.42 2.25 -13.34
CA GLY A 105 6.73 2.00 -11.93
C GLY A 105 6.48 3.19 -11.01
N ARG A 106 5.78 4.24 -11.47
CA ARG A 106 5.45 5.38 -10.59
C ARG A 106 4.25 5.04 -9.73
N LEU A 107 4.38 5.28 -8.43
CA LEU A 107 3.32 5.04 -7.45
C LEU A 107 2.52 6.31 -7.20
N TYR A 108 1.22 6.23 -7.42
CA TYR A 108 0.25 7.28 -7.09
C TYR A 108 -0.50 6.89 -5.82
N VAL A 109 -0.56 7.84 -4.88
CA VAL A 109 -1.25 7.67 -3.60
C VAL A 109 -2.29 8.77 -3.44
N SER A 110 -3.54 8.37 -3.24
CA SER A 110 -4.62 9.30 -2.86
C SER A 110 -4.56 9.59 -1.36
N VAL A 111 -4.61 10.87 -1.00
CA VAL A 111 -4.68 11.34 0.39
C VAL A 111 -5.96 12.14 0.56
N GLY A 112 -6.84 11.69 1.43
CA GLY A 112 -8.11 12.37 1.73
C GLY A 112 -7.96 13.60 2.62
N SER A 113 -9.08 14.27 2.88
CA SER A 113 -9.18 15.39 3.82
C SER A 113 -9.14 14.94 5.29
N LYS A 114 -8.79 15.86 6.19
CA LYS A 114 -8.86 15.64 7.64
C LYS A 114 -10.29 15.70 8.19
N GLU A 115 -11.18 16.39 7.49
CA GLU A 115 -12.54 16.67 7.94
C GLU A 115 -13.45 16.96 6.75
N ASN A 116 -14.76 17.16 6.99
CA ASN A 116 -15.73 17.39 5.91
C ASN A 116 -15.46 18.69 5.14
N VAL A 117 -14.97 19.73 5.83
CA VAL A 117 -14.48 20.97 5.23
C VAL A 117 -13.03 21.11 5.66
N ASP A 118 -12.13 21.13 4.68
CA ASP A 118 -10.69 21.12 4.91
C ASP A 118 -10.09 22.32 4.18
N ASP A 119 -9.56 23.26 4.96
CA ASP A 119 -8.96 24.50 4.49
C ASP A 119 -7.51 24.34 4.00
N ASP A 120 -6.88 23.21 4.29
CA ASP A 120 -5.54 22.89 3.85
C ASP A 120 -5.57 22.08 2.56
N SER A 121 -5.45 22.81 1.45
CA SER A 121 -5.43 22.20 0.12
C SER A 121 -4.25 21.26 -0.11
N PHE A 122 -3.21 21.20 0.73
CA PHE A 122 -2.16 20.17 0.61
C PHE A 122 -2.67 18.77 0.95
N ARG A 123 -3.80 18.67 1.67
CA ARG A 123 -4.60 17.45 1.85
C ARG A 123 -5.58 17.31 0.70
N SER A 124 -6.27 16.18 0.58
CA SER A 124 -7.24 15.96 -0.51
C SER A 124 -6.61 15.98 -1.91
N ARG A 125 -5.43 15.36 -2.07
CA ARG A 125 -4.68 15.30 -3.33
C ARG A 125 -4.27 13.88 -3.69
N ILE A 126 -3.99 13.67 -4.96
CA ILE A 126 -3.22 12.52 -5.45
C ILE A 126 -1.77 12.95 -5.58
N ARG A 127 -0.86 12.11 -5.10
CA ARG A 127 0.59 12.36 -5.08
C ARG A 127 1.31 11.28 -5.84
N ARG A 128 2.40 11.64 -6.52
CA ARG A 128 3.25 10.69 -7.25
C ARG A 128 4.55 10.46 -6.50
N PHE A 129 5.05 9.24 -6.55
CA PHE A 129 6.35 8.84 -6.01
C PHE A 129 7.09 8.01 -7.05
N GLU A 130 8.38 8.28 -7.20
CA GLU A 130 9.27 7.40 -7.97
C GLU A 130 9.75 6.30 -7.04
N LEU A 131 9.50 5.04 -7.40
CA LEU A 131 9.98 3.92 -6.62
C LEU A 131 11.47 3.69 -6.91
N PRO A 132 12.32 3.44 -5.90
CA PRO A 132 13.69 3.03 -6.16
C PRO A 132 13.70 1.76 -7.02
N GLU A 133 14.59 1.73 -8.00
CA GLU A 133 14.78 0.59 -8.91
C GLU A 133 14.75 -0.74 -8.16
N ASN A 134 14.02 -1.71 -8.72
CA ASN A 134 13.84 -3.02 -8.12
C ASN A 134 15.16 -3.79 -8.18
N THR A 135 16.05 -3.61 -7.19
CA THR A 135 17.31 -4.35 -7.08
C THR A 135 17.05 -5.80 -6.66
N ARG A 136 16.56 -6.61 -7.59
CA ARG A 136 16.44 -8.07 -7.41
C ARG A 136 17.80 -8.78 -7.25
N ASN A 137 18.92 -8.10 -7.59
CA ASN A 137 20.27 -8.69 -7.67
C ASN A 137 21.39 -7.89 -6.97
N SER A 138 21.11 -6.97 -6.04
CA SER A 138 22.18 -6.23 -5.34
C SER A 138 22.23 -6.60 -3.86
N THR A 139 23.36 -7.16 -3.42
CA THR A 139 23.70 -7.56 -2.03
C THR A 139 23.82 -6.38 -1.04
N SER A 140 23.18 -5.25 -1.31
CA SER A 140 23.15 -4.09 -0.43
C SER A 140 21.78 -3.41 -0.51
N ALA A 141 20.78 -4.04 0.11
CA ALA A 141 19.45 -3.48 0.25
C ALA A 141 19.45 -2.38 1.32
N ILE A 142 19.87 -1.17 0.96
CA ILE A 142 19.47 0.01 1.72
C ILE A 142 18.11 0.48 1.18
N SER A 143 17.05 -0.22 1.58
CA SER A 143 15.66 0.20 1.34
C SER A 143 15.39 1.50 2.11
N ARG A 144 15.72 2.64 1.50
CA ARG A 144 15.32 3.95 2.05
C ARG A 144 13.87 4.17 1.65
N ALA A 145 12.97 4.05 2.63
CA ALA A 145 11.59 4.43 2.44
C ALA A 145 11.51 5.88 1.90
N ILE A 146 10.65 6.07 0.91
CA ILE A 146 10.43 7.39 0.31
C ILE A 146 9.58 8.21 1.28
N THR A 147 9.97 9.47 1.49
CA THR A 147 9.27 10.38 2.42
C THR A 147 8.66 11.59 1.70
N LEU A 148 9.09 11.87 0.45
CA LEU A 148 8.72 13.08 -0.28
C LEU A 148 8.00 12.71 -1.58
N PRO A 149 6.76 13.18 -1.81
CA PRO A 149 6.12 13.04 -3.11
C PRO A 149 6.75 14.00 -4.13
N ILE A 150 6.62 13.66 -5.40
CA ILE A 150 6.67 14.64 -6.48
C ILE A 150 5.27 15.26 -6.58
N GLU A 151 5.19 16.56 -6.34
CA GLU A 151 3.95 17.32 -6.53
C GLU A 151 3.62 17.38 -8.03
N PHE A 152 2.35 17.21 -8.37
CA PHE A 152 1.89 17.59 -9.70
C PHE A 152 1.89 19.11 -9.74
N GLU A 153 2.69 19.72 -10.62
CA GLU A 153 2.38 21.06 -11.10
C GLU A 153 1.00 20.97 -11.74
N THR A 154 -0.02 21.48 -11.05
CA THR A 154 -1.28 21.80 -11.70
C THR A 154 -0.94 22.87 -12.72
N GLY A 155 -0.88 22.50 -13.99
CA GLY A 155 -0.70 23.47 -15.07
C GLY A 155 -1.67 24.63 -14.85
N GLU A 156 -1.12 25.84 -14.82
CA GLU A 156 -1.91 27.08 -14.88
C GLU A 156 -2.79 27.11 -16.12
#